data_AF-A0A7X9AFA7-F1
#
_entry.id   AF-A0A7X9AFA7-F1
#
_cell.length_a   1.000
_cell.length_b   1.000
_cell.length_c   1.000
_cell.angle_alpha   90.00
_cell.angle_beta   90.00
_cell.angle_gamma   90.00
#
_symmetry.space_group_name_H-M   'P 1'
#
loop_
_entity.id
_entity.type
_entity.pdbx_description
1 polymer ?
#
loop_
_entity_poly.entity_id
_entity_poly.type
_entity_poly.pdbx_seq_one_letter_code
_entity_poly.pdbx_strand_id
1 'polypeptide(L)'
;MNFLQMMGFNPLGTMNSFGFPAMGGSNQGMQTLLGNMMGGSFVNSGFSMQNNMTAMMQQLKQFFAQQQQQGLQAFSTWQANLNRATFQPDENQSPSQQFRALQKFARENGSRDGTPVADWTDHRQDLASAQYLDELYGKQSDLLLDKVKKAPLPEQLAVRAEELKLQKQAEAREAQGKPMTSREQMLARQAYLEKLYQAGQVSPDIGQANRDLTAIQKCADQTWANAFLKNRIPTPSNMAQEYIDRSPYNPNNARVTAP
;
A
#
# COMPACT_ATOMS: atom_id res chain seq x y z
N MET A 1 -10.49 37.84 -1.29
CA MET A 1 -11.39 36.86 -0.66
C MET A 1 -10.62 35.55 -0.57
N ASN A 2 -10.10 35.21 0.62
CA ASN A 2 -9.14 34.11 0.80
C ASN A 2 -9.85 32.78 1.11
N PHE A 3 -9.30 31.72 0.52
CA PHE A 3 -9.75 30.31 0.51
C PHE A 3 -9.93 29.65 1.90
N LEU A 4 -9.50 30.31 2.98
CA LEU A 4 -9.54 29.80 4.36
C LEU A 4 -10.88 30.00 5.10
N GLN A 5 -11.86 30.70 4.50
CA GLN A 5 -13.20 30.87 5.10
C GLN A 5 -14.27 29.93 4.54
N MET A 6 -13.97 29.12 3.51
CA MET A 6 -14.93 28.18 2.90
C MET A 6 -14.92 26.77 3.52
N MET A 7 -14.01 26.48 4.44
CA MET A 7 -13.83 25.13 5.04
C MET A 7 -14.29 25.04 6.50
N GLY A 8 -15.14 25.95 6.98
CA GLY A 8 -15.88 25.76 8.24
C GLY A 8 -15.06 25.68 9.53
N PHE A 9 -13.81 26.15 9.56
CA PHE A 9 -13.06 26.29 10.81
C PHE A 9 -13.37 27.62 11.48
N ASN A 10 -14.16 27.55 12.56
CA ASN A 10 -14.37 28.66 13.49
C ASN A 10 -13.40 28.49 14.68
N PRO A 11 -12.49 29.44 14.97
CA PRO A 11 -11.58 29.31 16.09
C PRO A 11 -12.13 29.99 17.36
N LEU A 12 -12.04 29.25 18.47
CA LEU A 12 -11.99 29.71 19.87
C LEU A 12 -13.22 30.40 20.50
N GLY A 13 -13.70 29.78 21.58
CA GLY A 13 -14.65 30.35 22.54
C GLY A 13 -14.73 29.55 23.86
N THR A 14 -13.84 29.88 24.80
CA THR A 14 -14.03 29.97 26.27
C THR A 14 -14.57 28.80 27.12
N MET A 15 -13.69 28.33 28.03
CA MET A 15 -13.86 28.03 29.48
C MET A 15 -15.25 27.69 30.07
N ASN A 16 -15.34 26.52 30.72
CA ASN A 16 -15.80 26.28 32.11
C ASN A 16 -15.73 24.75 32.37
N SER A 17 -14.93 24.24 33.30
CA SER A 17 -15.07 24.22 34.77
C SER A 17 -16.01 23.11 35.31
N PHE A 18 -15.45 22.36 36.27
CA PHE A 18 -16.05 21.41 37.23
C PHE A 18 -16.50 20.00 36.80
N GLY A 19 -15.96 19.01 37.53
CA GLY A 19 -16.71 17.83 37.92
C GLY A 19 -15.98 16.48 37.79
N PHE A 20 -15.10 16.16 38.74
CA PHE A 20 -14.93 14.75 39.12
C PHE A 20 -16.27 14.26 39.70
N PRO A 21 -16.68 13.02 39.40
CA PRO A 21 -17.08 12.14 40.48
C PRO A 21 -16.30 10.83 40.45
N ALA A 22 -16.10 10.34 41.65
CA ALA A 22 -15.43 9.12 42.00
C ALA A 22 -16.17 7.85 41.49
N MET A 23 -15.37 6.79 41.36
CA MET A 23 -15.69 5.36 41.44
C MET A 23 -17.13 4.87 41.19
N GLY A 24 -17.26 3.99 40.19
CA GLY A 24 -18.37 3.04 40.06
C GLY A 24 -18.14 2.15 38.85
N GLY A 25 -17.82 0.87 39.07
CA GLY A 25 -17.42 -0.06 38.01
C GLY A 25 -18.52 -0.41 37.01
N SER A 26 -18.12 -0.69 35.77
CA SER A 26 -18.57 -1.83 34.96
C SER A 26 -17.91 -1.76 33.58
N ASN A 27 -17.65 -2.95 33.01
CA ASN A 27 -16.87 -3.26 31.79
C ASN A 27 -17.27 -2.55 30.47
N GLN A 28 -18.11 -1.52 30.47
CA GLN A 28 -18.56 -0.84 29.26
C GLN A 28 -17.60 0.23 28.75
N GLY A 29 -16.89 0.96 29.62
CA GLY A 29 -15.95 2.01 29.21
C GLY A 29 -14.71 1.50 28.46
N MET A 30 -14.37 0.22 28.65
CA MET A 30 -13.24 -0.39 27.95
C MET A 30 -13.62 -0.75 26.50
N GLN A 31 -14.87 -1.18 26.23
CA GLN A 31 -15.33 -1.52 24.87
C GLN A 31 -15.42 -0.30 23.94
N THR A 32 -15.87 0.86 24.43
CA THR A 32 -15.95 2.10 23.63
C THR A 32 -14.58 2.72 23.38
N LEU A 33 -13.62 2.61 24.30
CA LEU A 33 -12.22 3.00 24.06
C LEU A 33 -11.48 1.99 23.15
N LEU A 34 -11.80 0.69 23.26
CA LEU A 34 -11.26 -0.39 22.43
C LEU A 34 -11.69 -0.25 20.96
N GLY A 35 -12.97 0.09 20.71
CA GLY A 35 -13.49 0.33 19.37
C GLY A 35 -12.85 1.53 18.66
N ASN A 36 -12.60 2.62 19.38
CA ASN A 36 -12.03 3.85 18.81
C ASN A 36 -10.53 3.75 18.49
N MET A 37 -9.75 2.95 19.22
CA MET A 37 -8.31 2.77 18.90
C MET A 37 -8.06 1.79 17.75
N MET A 38 -8.87 0.72 17.63
CA MET A 38 -8.77 -0.24 16.53
C MET A 38 -9.20 0.38 15.18
N GLY A 39 -10.07 1.39 15.21
CA GLY A 39 -10.44 2.18 14.03
C GLY A 39 -9.37 3.21 13.61
N GLY A 40 -8.48 3.64 14.51
CA GLY A 40 -7.46 4.66 14.19
C GLY A 40 -6.14 4.10 13.65
N SER A 41 -5.62 3.00 14.21
CA SER A 41 -4.23 2.57 13.93
C SER A 41 -4.06 1.79 12.62
N PHE A 42 -5.01 0.90 12.28
CA PHE A 42 -4.99 0.18 11.00
C PHE A 42 -5.38 1.09 9.82
N VAL A 43 -6.38 1.96 10.01
CA VAL A 43 -6.88 2.88 8.97
C VAL A 43 -5.78 3.87 8.56
N ASN A 44 -5.00 4.39 9.51
CA ASN A 44 -3.93 5.35 9.19
C ASN A 44 -2.83 4.76 8.28
N SER A 45 -2.71 3.42 8.21
CA SER A 45 -1.72 2.75 7.36
C SER A 45 -2.20 2.37 5.95
N GLY A 46 -3.51 2.18 5.77
CA GLY A 46 -4.11 2.21 4.43
C GLY A 46 -3.94 3.59 3.78
N PHE A 47 -4.12 4.65 4.56
CA PHE A 47 -3.86 6.04 4.13
C PHE A 47 -2.37 6.34 3.86
N SER A 48 -1.44 5.69 4.57
CA SER A 48 -0.01 6.01 4.48
C SER A 48 0.65 5.46 3.20
N MET A 49 0.22 4.28 2.76
CA MET A 49 0.53 3.72 1.43
C MET A 49 -0.09 4.55 0.31
N GLN A 50 -1.35 4.96 0.50
CA GLN A 50 -2.04 5.88 -0.41
C GLN A 50 -1.22 7.15 -0.65
N ASN A 51 -0.60 7.73 0.39
CA ASN A 51 0.20 8.96 0.24
C ASN A 51 1.50 8.73 -0.55
N ASN A 52 2.21 7.62 -0.29
CA ASN A 52 3.45 7.31 -1.00
C ASN A 52 3.18 6.96 -2.48
N MET A 53 2.14 6.17 -2.73
CA MET A 53 1.74 5.74 -4.08
C MET A 53 1.04 6.84 -4.88
N THR A 54 0.28 7.73 -4.22
CA THR A 54 -0.27 8.92 -4.86
C THR A 54 0.84 9.83 -5.37
N ALA A 55 1.94 9.99 -4.61
CA ALA A 55 3.10 10.73 -5.08
C ALA A 55 3.76 10.09 -6.31
N MET A 56 3.95 8.76 -6.30
CA MET A 56 4.47 8.01 -7.46
C MET A 56 3.56 8.14 -8.68
N MET A 57 2.25 8.00 -8.48
CA MET A 57 1.24 8.18 -9.52
C MET A 57 1.26 9.59 -10.11
N GLN A 58 1.33 10.61 -9.26
CA GLN A 58 1.38 12.00 -9.71
C GLN A 58 2.64 12.29 -10.53
N GLN A 59 3.80 11.81 -10.09
CA GLN A 59 5.05 11.98 -10.82
C GLN A 59 4.99 11.31 -12.21
N LEU A 60 4.48 10.08 -12.28
CA LEU A 60 4.37 9.34 -13.53
C LEU A 60 3.34 10.01 -14.48
N LYS A 61 2.17 10.42 -13.97
CA LYS A 61 1.16 11.16 -14.73
C LYS A 61 1.67 12.51 -15.26
N GLN A 62 2.40 13.27 -14.44
CA GLN A 62 2.99 14.56 -14.84
C GLN A 62 4.02 14.38 -15.95
N PHE A 63 4.88 13.37 -15.85
CA PHE A 63 5.87 13.07 -16.89
C PHE A 63 5.21 12.77 -18.24
N PHE A 64 4.18 11.92 -18.28
CA PHE A 64 3.49 11.59 -19.53
C PHE A 64 2.64 12.74 -20.08
N ALA A 65 2.07 13.58 -19.21
CA ALA A 65 1.38 14.79 -19.64
C ALA A 65 2.34 15.75 -20.38
N GLN A 66 3.60 15.85 -19.93
CA GLN A 66 4.64 16.64 -20.61
C GLN A 66 5.10 15.98 -21.92
N GLN A 67 5.23 14.65 -21.95
CA GLN A 67 5.67 13.94 -23.16
C GLN A 67 4.63 13.95 -24.29
N GLN A 68 3.32 14.00 -23.97
CA GLN A 68 2.26 14.09 -24.98
C GLN A 68 2.31 15.37 -25.83
N GLN A 69 2.99 16.43 -25.36
CA GLN A 69 3.20 17.65 -26.13
C GLN A 69 4.34 17.55 -27.16
N GLN A 70 5.16 16.49 -27.14
CA GLN A 70 6.28 16.27 -28.06
C GLN A 70 6.05 15.08 -29.02
N GLY A 71 4.79 14.86 -29.40
CA GLY A 71 4.33 13.68 -30.13
C GLY A 71 5.19 13.29 -31.34
N LEU A 72 5.45 11.97 -31.47
CA LEU A 72 5.56 11.25 -32.76
C LEU A 72 5.90 9.75 -32.62
N GLN A 73 6.24 9.21 -31.45
CA GLN A 73 6.55 7.76 -31.30
C GLN A 73 5.44 6.88 -30.70
N ALA A 74 4.38 7.44 -30.12
CA ALA A 74 3.34 6.66 -29.42
C ALA A 74 2.30 5.98 -30.33
N PHE A 75 2.18 6.38 -31.61
CA PHE A 75 1.10 5.91 -32.49
C PHE A 75 1.39 4.53 -33.11
N SER A 76 2.66 4.20 -33.36
CA SER A 76 3.05 2.92 -33.97
C SER A 76 3.00 1.74 -32.99
N THR A 77 3.30 1.95 -31.70
CA THR A 77 3.16 0.95 -30.65
C THR A 77 1.69 0.67 -30.30
N TRP A 78 0.82 1.69 -30.38
CA TRP A 78 -0.60 1.56 -30.09
C TRP A 78 -1.32 0.61 -31.06
N GLN A 79 -1.06 0.70 -32.37
CA GLN A 79 -1.65 -0.19 -33.37
C GLN A 79 -1.22 -1.66 -33.22
N ALA A 80 0.02 -1.91 -32.79
CA ALA A 80 0.52 -3.28 -32.57
C ALA A 80 -0.11 -3.98 -31.34
N ASN A 81 -0.65 -3.20 -30.41
CA ASN A 81 -1.19 -3.68 -29.14
C ASN A 81 -2.72 -3.92 -29.13
N LEU A 82 -3.43 -3.52 -30.18
CA LEU A 82 -4.90 -3.64 -30.27
C LEU A 82 -5.43 -5.08 -30.17
N ASN A 83 -4.60 -6.08 -30.47
CA ASN A 83 -5.00 -7.49 -30.48
C ASN A 83 -4.48 -8.30 -29.28
N ARG A 84 -3.84 -7.67 -28.28
CA ARG A 84 -3.34 -8.40 -27.11
C ARG A 84 -4.39 -8.46 -26.00
N ALA A 85 -4.45 -9.62 -25.34
CA ALA A 85 -5.36 -9.85 -24.22
C ALA A 85 -5.10 -8.82 -23.12
N THR A 86 -6.18 -8.31 -22.52
CA THR A 86 -6.14 -7.46 -21.33
C THR A 86 -6.62 -8.27 -20.14
N PHE A 87 -6.02 -8.02 -18.97
CA PHE A 87 -6.50 -8.63 -17.73
C PHE A 87 -7.90 -8.08 -17.42
N GLN A 88 -8.85 -8.97 -17.20
CA GLN A 88 -10.18 -8.60 -16.71
C GLN A 88 -10.34 -9.10 -15.27
N PRO A 89 -10.52 -8.19 -14.30
CA PRO A 89 -10.75 -8.57 -12.92
C PRO A 89 -12.12 -9.25 -12.76
N ASP A 90 -12.16 -10.33 -11.99
CA ASP A 90 -13.42 -10.97 -11.58
C ASP A 90 -13.80 -10.46 -10.18
N GLU A 91 -14.83 -9.63 -10.12
CA GLU A 91 -15.27 -8.98 -8.88
C GLU A 91 -15.83 -9.97 -7.84
N ASN A 92 -16.15 -11.21 -8.25
CA ASN A 92 -16.60 -12.26 -7.32
C ASN A 92 -15.44 -12.93 -6.57
N GLN A 93 -14.19 -12.68 -6.99
CA GLN A 93 -13.00 -13.23 -6.38
C GLN A 93 -12.51 -12.38 -5.20
N SER A 94 -11.94 -13.03 -4.19
CA SER A 94 -11.23 -12.33 -3.13
C SER A 94 -10.04 -11.53 -3.68
N PRO A 95 -9.54 -10.50 -2.98
CA PRO A 95 -8.40 -9.72 -3.44
C PRO A 95 -7.16 -10.60 -3.72
N SER A 96 -6.91 -11.61 -2.89
CA SER A 96 -5.79 -12.54 -3.11
C SER A 96 -6.02 -13.52 -4.28
N GLN A 97 -7.26 -13.86 -4.61
CA GLN A 97 -7.58 -14.61 -5.83
C GLN A 97 -7.37 -13.76 -7.08
N GLN A 98 -7.88 -12.53 -7.08
CA GLN A 98 -7.67 -11.56 -8.17
C GLN A 98 -6.17 -11.28 -8.40
N PHE A 99 -5.41 -11.11 -7.31
CA PHE A 99 -3.95 -10.97 -7.36
C PHE A 99 -3.26 -12.18 -8.00
N ARG A 100 -3.62 -13.40 -7.60
CA ARG A 100 -3.05 -14.63 -8.19
C ARG A 100 -3.42 -14.76 -9.67
N ALA A 101 -4.63 -14.39 -10.05
CA ALA A 101 -5.07 -14.36 -11.44
C ALA A 101 -4.27 -13.35 -12.26
N LEU A 102 -4.04 -12.14 -11.73
CA LEU A 102 -3.21 -11.12 -12.37
C LEU A 102 -1.77 -11.59 -12.55
N GLN A 103 -1.16 -12.21 -11.53
CA GLN A 103 0.19 -12.75 -11.66
C GLN A 103 0.28 -13.89 -12.68
N LYS A 104 -0.74 -14.76 -12.73
CA LYS A 104 -0.81 -15.83 -13.73
C LYS A 104 -0.90 -15.22 -15.13
N PHE A 105 -1.83 -14.28 -15.34
CA PHE A 105 -1.97 -13.55 -16.58
C PHE A 105 -0.66 -12.88 -17.00
N ALA A 106 0.02 -12.18 -16.09
CA ALA A 106 1.29 -11.50 -16.37
C ALA A 106 2.37 -12.48 -16.88
N ARG A 107 2.53 -13.63 -16.20
CA ARG A 107 3.50 -14.67 -16.61
C ARG A 107 3.16 -15.27 -17.96
N GLU A 108 1.88 -15.53 -18.23
CA GLU A 108 1.41 -16.07 -19.52
C GLU A 108 1.53 -15.05 -20.66
N ASN A 109 1.62 -13.75 -20.34
CA ASN A 109 1.64 -12.66 -21.31
C ASN A 109 2.97 -11.90 -21.34
N GLY A 110 4.09 -12.59 -21.12
CA GLY A 110 5.42 -12.07 -21.41
C GLY A 110 6.03 -11.16 -20.33
N SER A 111 5.52 -11.23 -19.10
CA SER A 111 6.22 -10.66 -17.94
C SER A 111 7.55 -11.38 -17.70
N ARG A 112 8.59 -10.61 -17.37
CA ARG A 112 9.94 -11.12 -17.08
C ARG A 112 10.12 -11.55 -15.61
N ASP A 113 9.30 -11.03 -14.71
CA ASP A 113 9.44 -11.23 -13.25
C ASP A 113 8.09 -11.57 -12.56
N GLY A 114 7.03 -11.73 -13.34
CA GLY A 114 5.68 -12.02 -12.85
C GLY A 114 4.86 -10.77 -12.45
N THR A 115 5.41 -9.56 -12.61
CA THR A 115 4.63 -8.31 -12.51
C THR A 115 3.86 -8.02 -13.80
N PRO A 116 2.74 -7.29 -13.76
CA PRO A 116 1.96 -6.91 -14.95
C PRO A 116 2.62 -5.79 -15.80
N VAL A 117 3.96 -5.71 -15.80
CA VAL A 117 4.74 -4.86 -16.72
C VAL A 117 5.51 -5.79 -17.67
N ALA A 118 5.31 -5.60 -18.97
CA ALA A 118 5.98 -6.37 -20.02
C ALA A 118 6.51 -5.45 -21.12
N ASP A 119 7.36 -5.95 -22.00
CA ASP A 119 8.00 -5.12 -23.04
C ASP A 119 6.98 -4.48 -23.99
N TRP A 120 5.85 -5.16 -24.19
CA TRP A 120 4.79 -4.74 -25.09
C TRP A 120 3.76 -3.83 -24.43
N THR A 121 3.64 -3.81 -23.10
CA THR A 121 2.65 -2.93 -22.45
C THR A 121 3.01 -1.47 -22.71
N ASP A 122 2.03 -0.60 -22.86
CA ASP A 122 2.31 0.84 -22.87
C ASP A 122 2.29 1.43 -21.46
N HIS A 123 2.68 2.71 -21.34
CA HIS A 123 2.71 3.39 -20.05
C HIS A 123 1.34 3.49 -19.36
N ARG A 124 0.24 3.53 -20.14
CA ARG A 124 -1.11 3.59 -19.57
C ARG A 124 -1.48 2.25 -18.95
N GLN A 125 -1.13 1.16 -19.62
CA GLN A 125 -1.31 -0.21 -19.11
C GLN A 125 -0.44 -0.49 -17.89
N ASP A 126 0.82 -0.03 -17.89
CA ASP A 126 1.72 -0.15 -16.74
C ASP A 126 1.14 0.60 -15.52
N LEU A 127 0.65 1.83 -15.73
CA LEU A 127 0.04 2.63 -14.68
C LEU A 127 -1.28 2.03 -14.17
N ALA A 128 -2.15 1.56 -15.06
CA ALA A 128 -3.41 0.94 -14.68
C ALA A 128 -3.17 -0.34 -13.86
N SER A 129 -2.16 -1.12 -14.21
CA SER A 129 -1.80 -2.33 -13.48
C SER A 129 -1.24 -2.04 -12.09
N ALA A 130 -0.41 -0.99 -11.96
CA ALA A 130 0.07 -0.53 -10.67
C ALA A 130 -1.08 -0.04 -9.77
N GLN A 131 -1.98 0.78 -10.32
CA GLN A 131 -3.18 1.26 -9.62
C GLN A 131 -4.09 0.11 -9.15
N TYR A 132 -4.27 -0.90 -10.00
CA TYR A 132 -5.08 -2.05 -9.66
C TYR A 132 -4.45 -2.89 -8.53
N LEU A 133 -3.12 -3.05 -8.52
CA LEU A 133 -2.43 -3.68 -7.39
C LEU A 133 -2.56 -2.88 -6.09
N ASP A 134 -2.54 -1.54 -6.16
CA ASP A 134 -2.77 -0.66 -5.02
C ASP A 134 -4.21 -0.81 -4.48
N GLU A 135 -5.19 -0.94 -5.37
CA GLU A 135 -6.58 -1.22 -5.00
C GLU A 135 -6.74 -2.59 -4.33
N LEU A 136 -6.13 -3.63 -4.90
CA LEU A 136 -6.12 -4.97 -4.31
C LEU A 136 -5.47 -4.97 -2.93
N TYR A 137 -4.39 -4.19 -2.74
CA TYR A 137 -3.76 -4.01 -1.44
C TYR A 137 -4.74 -3.40 -0.44
N GLY A 138 -5.43 -2.32 -0.81
CA GLY A 138 -6.43 -1.67 0.05
C GLY A 138 -7.53 -2.65 0.48
N LYS A 139 -8.13 -3.35 -0.49
CA LYS A 139 -9.16 -4.37 -0.23
C LYS A 139 -8.65 -5.50 0.67
N GLN A 140 -7.42 -5.98 0.46
CA GLN A 140 -6.82 -7.03 1.28
C GLN A 140 -6.50 -6.54 2.71
N SER A 141 -6.11 -5.27 2.86
CA SER A 141 -5.87 -4.64 4.16
C SER A 141 -7.16 -4.55 4.97
N ASP A 142 -8.27 -4.16 4.33
CA ASP A 142 -9.59 -4.11 4.96
C ASP A 142 -10.06 -5.51 5.40
N LEU A 143 -9.82 -6.53 4.57
CA LEU A 143 -10.11 -7.92 4.90
C LEU A 143 -9.29 -8.41 6.11
N LEU A 144 -7.99 -8.08 6.17
CA LEU A 144 -7.15 -8.39 7.32
C LEU A 144 -7.68 -7.71 8.59
N LEU A 145 -8.05 -6.44 8.49
CA LEU A 145 -8.62 -5.70 9.63
C LEU A 145 -9.94 -6.31 10.11
N ASP A 146 -10.82 -6.70 9.20
CA ASP A 146 -12.07 -7.39 9.53
C ASP A 146 -11.82 -8.72 10.24
N LYS A 147 -10.86 -9.51 9.76
CA LYS A 147 -10.44 -10.76 10.42
C LYS A 147 -9.94 -10.51 11.84
N VAL A 148 -9.08 -9.51 12.04
CA VAL A 148 -8.59 -9.14 13.38
C VAL A 148 -9.75 -8.71 14.28
N LYS A 149 -10.68 -7.88 13.80
CA LYS A 149 -11.84 -7.42 14.59
C LYS A 149 -12.77 -8.56 15.02
N LYS A 150 -12.89 -9.61 14.21
CA LYS A 150 -13.75 -10.77 14.47
C LYS A 150 -13.03 -11.89 15.23
N ALA A 151 -11.73 -11.79 15.45
CA ALA A 151 -10.94 -12.79 16.14
C ALA A 151 -11.28 -12.88 17.64
N PRO A 152 -10.94 -13.98 18.34
CA PRO A 152 -11.03 -14.07 19.78
C PRO A 152 -10.27 -12.93 20.49
N LEU A 153 -10.77 -12.49 21.65
CA LEU A 153 -10.19 -11.39 22.41
C LEU A 153 -8.67 -11.54 22.68
N PRO A 154 -8.13 -12.73 23.01
CA PRO A 154 -6.68 -12.89 23.17
C PRO A 154 -5.87 -12.52 21.93
N GLU A 155 -6.34 -12.89 20.73
CA GLU A 155 -5.68 -12.55 19.46
C GLU A 155 -5.74 -11.04 19.20
N GLN A 156 -6.91 -10.42 19.45
CA GLN A 156 -7.07 -8.97 19.32
C GLN A 156 -6.10 -8.20 20.24
N LEU A 157 -5.95 -8.65 21.49
CA LEU A 157 -5.04 -8.05 22.46
C LEU A 157 -3.58 -8.23 22.04
N ALA A 158 -3.21 -9.39 21.48
CA ALA A 158 -1.86 -9.63 20.98
C ALA A 158 -1.50 -8.69 19.83
N VAL A 159 -2.39 -8.55 18.84
CA VAL A 159 -2.21 -7.60 17.73
C VAL A 159 -2.13 -6.17 18.25
N ARG A 160 -3.02 -5.77 19.15
CA ARG A 160 -3.02 -4.42 19.73
C ARG A 160 -1.74 -4.10 20.51
N ALA A 161 -1.18 -5.08 21.21
CA ALA A 161 0.06 -4.89 21.95
C ALA A 161 1.24 -4.58 21.01
N GLU A 162 1.31 -5.25 19.85
CA GLU A 162 2.33 -4.96 18.84
C GLU A 162 2.09 -3.62 18.13
N GLU A 163 0.84 -3.26 17.83
CA GLU A 163 0.48 -1.95 17.28
C GLU A 163 0.92 -0.80 18.21
N LEU A 164 0.73 -0.95 19.52
CA LEU A 164 1.17 0.04 20.50
C LEU A 164 2.70 0.19 20.53
N LYS A 165 3.44 -0.91 20.33
CA LYS A 165 4.90 -0.85 20.22
C LYS A 165 5.35 -0.10 18.97
N LEU A 166 4.69 -0.37 17.83
CA LEU A 166 4.96 0.33 16.58
C LEU A 166 4.70 1.84 16.72
N GLN A 167 3.58 2.23 17.36
CA GLN A 167 3.28 3.63 17.61
C GLN A 167 4.35 4.32 18.45
N LYS A 168 4.74 3.70 19.58
CA LYS A 168 5.82 4.22 20.44
C LYS A 168 7.16 4.33 19.70
N GLN A 169 7.45 3.38 18.81
CA GLN A 169 8.65 3.41 17.97
C GLN A 169 8.60 4.60 16.98
N ALA A 170 7.45 4.85 16.37
CA ALA A 170 7.25 5.98 15.46
C ALA A 170 7.41 7.32 16.20
N GLU A 171 6.77 7.48 17.37
CA GLU A 171 6.89 8.67 18.23
C GLU A 171 8.33 8.91 18.68
N ALA A 172 9.05 7.86 19.09
CA ALA A 172 10.46 7.96 19.48
C ALA A 172 11.36 8.38 18.31
N ARG A 173 11.09 7.88 17.10
CA ARG A 173 11.83 8.25 15.89
C ARG A 173 11.54 9.67 15.43
N GLU A 174 10.30 10.13 15.58
CA GLU A 174 9.91 11.52 15.36
C GLU A 174 10.63 12.47 16.33
N ALA A 175 10.67 12.14 17.62
CA ALA A 175 11.39 12.92 18.63
C ALA A 175 12.92 13.00 18.35
N GLN A 176 13.48 12.03 17.64
CA GLN A 176 14.89 12.01 17.21
C GLN A 176 15.13 12.74 15.87
N GLY A 177 14.11 13.39 15.30
CA GLY A 177 14.20 14.07 14.00
C GLY A 177 14.34 13.10 12.81
N LYS A 178 14.03 11.81 13.00
CA LYS A 178 14.14 10.75 11.99
C LYS A 178 12.83 9.97 11.87
N PRO A 179 11.70 10.61 11.55
CA PRO A 179 10.38 9.98 11.57
C PRO A 179 10.33 8.72 10.70
N MET A 180 9.54 7.73 11.13
CA MET A 180 9.31 6.55 10.30
C MET A 180 8.45 6.91 9.10
N THR A 181 8.93 6.58 7.92
CA THR A 181 8.14 6.65 6.68
C THR A 181 6.94 5.73 6.76
N SER A 182 5.91 6.05 5.99
CA SER A 182 4.71 5.23 5.83
C SER A 182 5.04 3.76 5.47
N ARG A 183 6.02 3.56 4.59
CA ARG A 183 6.49 2.22 4.19
C ARG A 183 7.17 1.49 5.35
N GLU A 184 8.04 2.15 6.12
CA GLU A 184 8.69 1.53 7.28
C GLU A 184 7.67 1.07 8.32
N GLN A 185 6.65 1.88 8.60
CA GLN A 185 5.59 1.50 9.55
C GLN A 185 4.78 0.30 9.05
N MET A 186 4.43 0.29 7.77
CA MET A 186 3.73 -0.83 7.13
C MET A 186 4.54 -2.13 7.19
N LEU A 187 5.83 -2.10 6.81
CA LEU A 187 6.70 -3.27 6.86
C LEU A 187 6.88 -3.80 8.29
N ALA A 188 7.02 -2.91 9.26
CA ALA A 188 7.08 -3.28 10.67
C ALA A 188 5.79 -3.99 11.12
N ARG A 189 4.61 -3.45 10.75
CA ARG A 189 3.31 -4.08 11.04
C ARG A 189 3.19 -5.48 10.45
N GLN A 190 3.54 -5.65 9.17
CA GLN A 190 3.50 -6.96 8.51
C GLN A 190 4.44 -7.97 9.19
N ALA A 191 5.62 -7.53 9.61
CA ALA A 191 6.58 -8.36 10.34
C ALA A 191 6.08 -8.76 11.74
N TYR A 192 5.42 -7.85 12.46
CA TYR A 192 4.83 -8.16 13.76
C TYR A 192 3.68 -9.17 13.66
N LEU A 193 2.77 -9.01 12.69
CA LEU A 193 1.68 -9.96 12.47
C LEU A 193 2.21 -11.35 12.09
N GLU A 194 3.24 -11.43 11.24
CA GLU A 194 3.89 -12.70 10.90
C GLU A 194 4.55 -13.33 12.14
N LYS A 195 5.19 -12.54 13.02
CA LYS A 195 5.76 -13.03 14.27
C LYS A 195 4.69 -13.58 15.22
N LEU A 196 3.57 -12.87 15.39
CA LEU A 196 2.46 -13.34 16.20
C LEU A 196 1.90 -14.66 15.66
N TYR A 197 1.82 -14.79 14.33
CA TYR A 197 1.35 -16.00 13.68
C TYR A 197 2.30 -17.18 13.94
N GLN A 198 3.61 -16.97 13.74
CA GLN A 198 4.63 -17.99 14.02
C GLN A 198 4.67 -18.43 15.48
N ALA A 199 4.33 -17.52 16.40
CA ALA A 199 4.22 -17.80 17.83
C ALA A 199 2.89 -18.47 18.24
N GLY A 200 1.96 -18.71 17.30
CA GLY A 200 0.64 -19.26 17.58
C GLY A 200 -0.28 -18.30 18.35
N GLN A 201 0.04 -17.00 18.37
CA GLN A 201 -0.72 -15.97 19.10
C GLN A 201 -1.84 -15.35 18.26
N VAL A 202 -1.84 -15.59 16.96
CA VAL A 202 -2.96 -15.30 16.05
C VAL A 202 -3.24 -16.51 15.18
N SER A 203 -4.50 -16.63 14.77
CA SER A 203 -4.99 -17.72 13.94
C SER A 203 -4.35 -17.78 12.54
N PRO A 204 -4.36 -18.97 11.89
CA PRO A 204 -3.92 -19.11 10.50
C PRO A 204 -4.63 -18.17 9.53
N ASP A 205 -5.88 -17.83 9.81
CA ASP A 205 -6.67 -16.88 9.03
C ASP A 205 -6.04 -15.48 8.97
N ILE A 206 -5.61 -14.95 10.12
CA ILE A 206 -4.93 -13.65 10.21
C ILE A 206 -3.54 -13.76 9.58
N GLY A 207 -2.81 -14.84 9.88
CA GLY A 207 -1.49 -15.09 9.31
C GLY A 207 -1.51 -15.13 7.78
N GLN A 208 -2.44 -15.88 7.19
CA GLN A 208 -2.58 -15.98 5.74
C GLN A 208 -3.03 -14.66 5.11
N ALA A 209 -3.97 -13.94 5.72
CA ALA A 209 -4.41 -12.64 5.22
C ALA A 209 -3.26 -11.60 5.22
N ASN A 210 -2.38 -11.63 6.24
CA ASN A 210 -1.17 -10.82 6.29
C ASN A 210 -0.18 -11.19 5.20
N ARG A 211 0.05 -12.50 4.96
CA ARG A 211 0.95 -12.97 3.89
C ARG A 211 0.44 -12.60 2.50
N ASP A 212 -0.87 -12.73 2.26
CA ASP A 212 -1.51 -12.29 1.02
C ASP A 212 -1.33 -10.78 0.83
N LEU A 213 -1.53 -9.97 1.87
CA LEU A 213 -1.29 -8.52 1.85
C LEU A 213 0.17 -8.18 1.51
N THR A 214 1.13 -8.83 2.17
CA THR A 214 2.56 -8.66 1.90
C THR A 214 2.94 -9.07 0.48
N ALA A 215 2.32 -10.11 -0.07
CA ALA A 215 2.58 -10.55 -1.44
C ALA A 215 2.09 -9.52 -2.46
N ILE A 216 0.88 -8.98 -2.27
CA ILE A 216 0.33 -7.91 -3.11
C ILE A 216 1.23 -6.67 -3.03
N GLN A 217 1.63 -6.27 -1.81
CA GLN A 217 2.52 -5.12 -1.59
C GLN A 217 3.81 -5.23 -2.39
N LYS A 218 4.51 -6.37 -2.25
CA LYS A 218 5.80 -6.58 -2.93
C LYS A 218 5.64 -6.52 -4.44
N CYS A 219 4.54 -7.08 -4.96
CA CYS A 219 4.22 -7.01 -6.37
C CYS A 219 3.91 -5.58 -6.82
N ALA A 220 3.16 -4.81 -6.03
CA ALA A 220 2.86 -3.40 -6.31
C ALA A 220 4.15 -2.56 -6.37
N ASP A 221 5.01 -2.66 -5.36
CA ASP A 221 6.29 -1.94 -5.31
C ASP A 221 7.19 -2.30 -6.52
N GLN A 222 7.29 -3.58 -6.87
CA GLN A 222 8.07 -4.02 -8.03
C GLN A 222 7.44 -3.54 -9.35
N THR A 223 6.11 -3.53 -9.45
CA THR A 223 5.38 -3.02 -10.63
C THR A 223 5.65 -1.55 -10.84
N TRP A 224 5.62 -0.74 -9.76
CA TRP A 224 6.01 0.66 -9.82
C TRP A 224 7.46 0.82 -10.29
N ALA A 225 8.42 0.10 -9.71
CA ALA A 225 9.81 0.17 -10.14
C ALA A 225 9.98 -0.17 -11.63
N ASN A 226 9.32 -1.23 -12.10
CA ASN A 226 9.35 -1.64 -13.50
C ASN A 226 8.74 -0.59 -14.42
N ALA A 227 7.60 0.00 -14.05
CA ALA A 227 6.94 1.05 -14.83
C ALA A 227 7.83 2.29 -14.98
N PHE A 228 8.46 2.76 -13.90
CA PHE A 228 9.37 3.90 -13.96
C PHE A 228 10.60 3.61 -14.83
N LEU A 229 11.27 2.48 -14.59
CA LEU A 229 12.51 2.13 -15.27
C LEU A 229 12.30 1.84 -16.76
N LYS A 230 11.28 1.06 -17.12
CA LYS A 230 10.94 0.74 -18.51
C LYS A 230 10.67 2.01 -19.32
N ASN A 231 9.96 2.96 -18.73
CA ASN A 231 9.61 4.23 -19.37
C ASN A 231 10.70 5.30 -19.25
N ARG A 232 11.88 4.94 -18.69
CA ARG A 232 13.04 5.85 -18.47
C ARG A 232 12.68 7.10 -17.66
N ILE A 233 11.76 6.94 -16.72
CA ILE A 233 11.35 7.99 -15.79
C ILE A 233 12.24 7.89 -14.56
N PRO A 234 12.80 9.00 -14.04
CA PRO A 234 13.54 8.99 -12.78
C PRO A 234 12.71 8.35 -11.67
N THR A 235 13.28 7.35 -10.99
CA THR A 235 12.61 6.68 -9.88
C THR A 235 12.45 7.65 -8.70
N PRO A 236 11.28 7.68 -8.05
CA PRO A 236 11.05 8.45 -6.84
C PRO A 236 12.10 8.14 -5.75
N SER A 237 12.52 9.14 -4.99
CA SER A 237 13.57 8.98 -3.95
C SER A 237 13.17 8.06 -2.79
N ASN A 238 11.87 7.80 -2.64
CA ASN A 238 11.27 6.94 -1.62
C ASN A 238 10.94 5.52 -2.14
N MET A 239 11.24 5.23 -3.41
CA MET A 239 11.18 3.87 -3.96
C MET A 239 12.32 3.05 -3.36
N ALA A 240 12.02 1.85 -2.87
CA ALA A 240 13.04 1.03 -2.23
C ALA A 240 14.04 0.49 -3.26
N GLN A 241 15.33 0.68 -2.95
CA GLN A 241 16.44 0.31 -3.83
C GLN A 241 16.39 -1.17 -4.24
N GLU A 242 15.93 -2.06 -3.35
CA GLU A 242 15.81 -3.49 -3.64
C GLU A 242 14.91 -3.82 -4.84
N TYR A 243 13.88 -3.02 -5.11
CA TYR A 243 12.99 -3.24 -6.27
C TYR A 243 13.55 -2.62 -7.55
N ILE A 244 14.32 -1.54 -7.42
CA ILE A 244 15.08 -0.95 -8.52
C ILE A 244 16.15 -1.95 -8.98
N ASP A 245 16.91 -2.50 -8.04
CA ASP A 245 18.00 -3.45 -8.32
C ASP A 245 17.52 -4.76 -8.91
N ARG A 246 16.31 -5.24 -8.55
CA ARG A 246 15.73 -6.47 -9.09
C ARG A 246 14.98 -6.28 -10.41
N SER A 247 14.70 -5.03 -10.79
CA SER A 247 13.90 -4.78 -11.99
C SER A 247 14.59 -5.31 -13.25
N PRO A 248 13.87 -6.05 -14.11
CA PRO A 248 14.40 -6.47 -15.41
C PRO A 248 14.58 -5.30 -16.39
N TYR A 249 14.08 -4.11 -16.04
CA TYR A 249 14.21 -2.87 -16.81
C TYR A 249 15.31 -1.95 -16.27
N ASN A 250 16.01 -2.35 -15.20
CA ASN A 250 17.14 -1.60 -14.69
C ASN A 250 18.28 -1.62 -15.73
N PRO A 251 18.74 -0.45 -16.24
CA PRO A 251 19.81 -0.38 -17.23
C PRO A 251 21.15 -0.93 -16.71
N ASN A 252 21.35 -0.95 -15.39
CA ASN A 252 22.55 -1.54 -14.78
C ASN A 252 22.52 -3.07 -14.84
N ASN A 253 21.34 -3.69 -14.86
CA ASN A 253 21.18 -5.14 -15.00
C ASN A 253 21.37 -5.60 -16.46
N ALA A 254 20.95 -4.78 -17.42
CA ALA A 254 21.10 -5.07 -18.85
C ALA A 254 22.57 -5.11 -19.33
N ARG A 255 23.50 -4.52 -18.57
CA ARG A 255 24.95 -4.57 -18.87
C ARG A 255 25.62 -5.89 -18.48
N VAL A 256 24.96 -6.77 -17.74
CA VAL A 256 25.52 -8.04 -17.25
C VAL A 256 25.26 -9.20 -18.23
N THR A 257 24.50 -8.98 -19.30
CA THR A 257 24.11 -10.04 -20.27
C THR A 257 24.59 -9.79 -21.70
N ALA A 258 25.59 -8.93 -21.91
CA ALA A 258 26.27 -8.85 -23.20
C ALA A 258 27.47 -9.84 -23.19
N PRO A 259 27.47 -10.90 -24.02
CA PRO A 259 28.65 -11.74 -24.23
C PRO A 259 29.78 -10.98 -24.91
#